data_AF-A0A963XBG3-F1
#
_entry.id   AF-A0A963XBG3-F1
#
_cell.length_a   1.000
_cell.length_b   1.000
_cell.length_c   1.000
_cell.angle_alpha   90.00
_cell.angle_beta   90.00
_cell.angle_gamma   90.00
#
_symmetry.space_group_name_H-M   'P 1'
#
loop_
_entity.id
_entity.type
_entity.pdbx_description
1 polymer ?
#
loop_
_entity_poly.entity_id
_entity_poly.type
_entity_poly.pdbx_seq_one_letter_code
_entity_poly.pdbx_strand_id
1 'polypeptide(L)' 'IQKLRAAFGLLFSQDGTMADRINEVADLYALHAGVMDIVNFIRADSSRPLCTPASGAANGNGN' A
#
# COMPACT_ATOMS: atom_id res chain seq x y z
N ILE A 1 -6.75 16.24 12.32
CA ILE A 1 -5.31 15.96 12.07
C ILE A 1 -4.77 14.70 12.77
N GLN A 2 -5.15 14.41 14.03
CA GLN A 2 -4.52 13.31 14.82
C GLN A 2 -4.71 11.89 14.24
N LYS A 3 -5.87 11.59 13.64
CA LYS A 3 -6.20 10.27 13.10
C LYS A 3 -5.27 9.79 11.98
N LEU A 4 -4.86 10.69 11.09
CA LEU A 4 -3.92 10.36 10.00
C LEU A 4 -2.53 10.01 10.55
N ARG A 5 -2.04 10.76 11.54
CA ARG A 5 -0.73 10.51 12.16
C ARG A 5 -0.72 9.17 12.90
N ALA A 6 -1.80 8.82 13.58
CA ALA A 6 -1.96 7.53 14.24
C ALA A 6 -2.02 6.37 13.23
N ALA A 7 -2.79 6.51 12.15
CA ALA A 7 -2.87 5.52 11.07
C ALA A 7 -1.49 5.25 10.43
N PHE A 8 -0.72 6.31 10.12
CA PHE A 8 0.65 6.17 9.61
C PHE A 8 1.58 5.50 10.63
N GLY A 9 1.52 5.88 11.90
CA GLY A 9 2.33 5.26 12.95
C GLY A 9 2.07 3.76 13.07
N LEU A 10 0.81 3.34 12.93
CA LEU A 10 0.42 1.94 12.98
C LEU A 10 0.86 1.19 11.71
N LEU A 11 0.70 1.78 10.53
CA LEU A 11 1.08 1.17 9.24
C LEU A 11 2.58 0.90 9.12
N PHE A 12 3.41 1.74 9.72
CA PHE A 12 4.88 1.60 9.77
C PHE A 12 5.40 1.03 11.09
N SER A 13 4.51 0.50 11.94
CA SER A 13 4.93 -0.21 13.15
C SER A 13 5.70 -1.49 12.81
N GLN A 14 6.56 -1.92 13.72
CA GLN A 14 7.45 -3.08 13.54
C GLN A 14 6.73 -4.42 13.82
N ASP A 15 5.45 -4.35 14.21
CA ASP A 15 4.65 -5.51 14.58
C ASP A 15 4.04 -6.17 13.33
N GLY A 16 4.24 -7.47 13.17
CA GLY A 16 3.64 -8.26 12.09
C GLY A 16 4.09 -7.92 10.66
N THR A 17 3.31 -8.38 9.68
CA THR A 17 3.57 -8.15 8.25
C THR A 17 2.90 -6.87 7.76
N MET A 18 3.44 -6.26 6.70
CA MET A 18 2.85 -5.05 6.14
C MET A 18 1.41 -5.26 5.65
N ALA A 19 1.09 -6.43 5.11
CA ALA A 19 -0.27 -6.78 4.70
C ALA A 19 -1.24 -6.83 5.88
N ASP A 20 -0.81 -7.39 7.00
CA ASP A 20 -1.61 -7.49 8.23
C ASP A 20 -1.92 -6.09 8.80
N ARG A 21 -0.89 -5.23 8.91
CA ARG A 21 -1.06 -3.83 9.34
C ARG A 21 -1.94 -3.01 8.40
N ILE A 22 -1.83 -3.22 7.10
CA ILE A 22 -2.70 -2.55 6.12
C ILE A 22 -4.16 -2.96 6.34
N ASN A 23 -4.44 -4.24 6.62
CA ASN A 23 -5.79 -4.70 6.92
C ASN A 23 -6.30 -4.13 8.26
N GLU A 24 -5.47 -4.10 9.30
CA GLU A 24 -5.81 -3.49 10.60
C GLU A 24 -6.13 -2.00 10.46
N VAL A 25 -5.29 -1.24 9.75
CA VAL A 25 -5.53 0.19 9.49
C VAL A 25 -6.79 0.39 8.62
N ALA A 26 -7.06 -0.51 7.67
CA ALA A 26 -8.28 -0.47 6.86
C ALA A 26 -9.53 -0.64 7.72
N ASP A 27 -9.51 -1.57 8.68
CA ASP A 27 -10.63 -1.82 9.58
C ASP A 27 -10.85 -0.66 10.56
N LEU A 28 -9.78 -0.24 11.25
CA LEU A 28 -9.82 0.84 12.24
C LEU A 28 -10.23 2.20 11.67
N TYR A 29 -9.91 2.45 10.40
CA TYR A 29 -10.17 3.72 9.72
C TYR A 29 -11.12 3.60 8.53
N ALA A 30 -11.97 2.56 8.49
CA ALA A 30 -12.93 2.33 7.41
C ALA A 30 -13.88 3.51 7.14
N LEU A 31 -14.22 4.28 8.18
CA LEU A 31 -15.07 5.47 8.10
C LEU A 31 -14.31 6.75 7.73
N HIS A 32 -12.98 6.68 7.55
CA HIS A 32 -12.13 7.81 7.15
C HIS A 32 -11.68 7.66 5.71
N ALA A 33 -12.44 8.26 4.79
CA ALA A 33 -12.18 8.21 3.35
C ALA A 33 -10.71 8.58 3.00
N GLY A 34 -10.13 9.58 3.65
CA GLY A 34 -8.75 9.99 3.39
C GLY A 34 -7.69 8.97 3.84
N VAL A 35 -7.97 8.14 4.85
CA VAL A 35 -7.05 7.04 5.24
C VAL A 35 -7.26 5.84 4.32
N MET A 36 -8.51 5.55 3.96
CA MET A 36 -8.84 4.47 3.03
C MET A 36 -8.28 4.71 1.62
N ASP A 37 -8.16 5.96 1.17
CA ASP A 37 -7.51 6.30 -0.11
C ASP A 37 -6.03 5.85 -0.12
N ILE A 38 -5.31 6.11 0.98
CA ILE A 38 -3.89 5.72 1.15
C ILE A 38 -3.75 4.21 1.27
N VAL A 39 -4.62 3.56 2.05
CA VAL A 39 -4.68 2.10 2.15
C VAL A 39 -4.92 1.47 0.78
N ASN A 40 -5.88 1.98 0.01
CA ASN A 40 -6.16 1.50 -1.34
C ASN A 40 -5.01 1.78 -2.30
N PHE A 41 -4.32 2.92 -2.19
CA PHE A 41 -3.12 3.21 -2.98
C PHE A 41 -2.03 2.16 -2.74
N ILE A 42 -1.73 1.87 -1.47
CA ILE A 42 -0.70 0.88 -1.10
C ILE A 42 -1.12 -0.54 -1.55
N ARG A 43 -2.40 -0.90 -1.42
CA ARG A 43 -2.93 -2.21 -1.88
C ARG A 43 -2.93 -2.34 -3.40
N ALA A 44 -3.35 -1.30 -4.13
CA ALA A 44 -3.40 -1.30 -5.59
C ALA A 44 -2.01 -1.42 -6.23
N ASP A 45 -0.98 -0.89 -5.57
CA ASP A 45 0.41 -0.95 -6.05
C ASP A 45 1.10 -2.29 -5.75
N SER A 46 0.57 -3.11 -4.84
CA SER A 46 1.18 -4.41 -4.49
C SER A 46 1.20 -5.47 -5.61
N SER A 47 0.54 -5.21 -6.75
CA SER A 47 0.57 -6.06 -7.95
C SER A 47 1.37 -5.46 -9.11
N ARG A 48 1.82 -4.20 -8.99
CA ARG A 48 2.77 -3.62 -9.94
C ARG A 48 4.16 -3.76 -9.32
N PRO A 49 5.15 -4.38 -9.97
CA PRO A 49 6.52 -4.21 -9.52
C PRO A 49 6.78 -2.70 -9.47
N LEU A 50 7.12 -2.17 -8.29
CA LEU A 50 7.62 -0.81 -8.13
C LEU A 50 8.63 -0.60 -9.25
N CYS A 51 8.36 0.32 -10.18
CA CYS A 51 9.23 0.58 -11.33
C CYS A 51 10.63 0.93 -10.83
N THR A 52 11.49 -0.08 -10.79
CA THR A 52 12.93 0.10 -10.75
C THR A 52 13.35 0.70 -12.10
N PRO A 53 14.25 1.70 -12.12
CA PRO A 53 14.74 2.26 -13.38
C PRO A 53 15.32 1.14 -14.26
N ALA A 54 14.98 1.22 -15.55
CA ALA A 54 14.88 0.12 -16.51
C ALA A 54 16.07 -0.86 -16.54
N SER A 55 15.80 -2.13 -16.25
CA SER A 55 16.54 -3.23 -16.88
C SER A 55 15.64 -3.77 -17.99
N GLY A 56 16.03 -3.48 -19.25
CA GLY A 56 15.23 -3.72 -20.44
C GLY A 56 14.99 -5.21 -20.71
N ALA A 57 13.75 -5.65 -20.54
CA ALA A 57 13.26 -6.89 -21.12
C ALA A 57 11.74 -6.79 -21.33
N ALA A 58 11.31 -5.83 -22.15
CA ALA A 58 9.96 -5.81 -22.69
C ALA A 58 10.00 -6.14 -24.19
N ASN A 59 9.44 -7.30 -24.51
CA ASN A 59 8.61 -7.59 -25.69
C ASN A 59 9.27 -7.96 -27.03
N GLY A 60 8.90 -9.15 -27.52
CA GLY A 60 9.04 -9.57 -28.92
C GLY A 60 8.31 -10.89 -29.17
N ASN A 61 6.98 -10.91 -29.05
CA ASN A 61 6.14 -12.02 -29.51
C ASN A 61 5.78 -11.79 -30.99
N GLY A 62 6.17 -12.71 -31.88
CA GLY A 62 5.79 -12.71 -33.29
C GLY A 62 5.94 -14.11 -33.86
N ASN A 63 4.80 -14.79 -34.05
CA ASN A 63 4.67 -15.92 -34.96
C ASN A 63 4.79 -15.43 -36.40
#